data_AF-A0A6L5ZM32-F1
#
_entry.id   AF-A0A6L5ZM32-F1
#
_cell.length_a   1.000
_cell.length_b   1.000
_cell.length_c   1.000
_cell.angle_alpha   90.00
_cell.angle_beta   90.00
_cell.angle_gamma   90.00
#
_symmetry.space_group_name_H-M   'P 1'
#
loop_
_entity.id
_entity.type
_entity.pdbx_description
1 polymer ?
#
loop_
_entity_poly.entity_id
_entity_poly.type
_entity_poly.pdbx_seq_one_letter_code
_entity_poly.pdbx_strand_id
1 'polypeptide(L)'
;MRVTVRVGAALALSLLLGACAGTAPTSQPTPATPATAAADGAPSGAPTTAPAPATAITATFTYLNNLDVVTEWDPATSYSNEVIAMNNIYEQLTRTNAETGSTEPLLATSWETSADGLTWTFKLRDGVTFSNGNPADAKAA
;
A
#
# COMPACT_ATOMS: atom_id res chain seq x y z
N MET A 1 23.52 -21.81 -10.07
CA MET A 1 22.53 -21.96 -8.99
C MET A 1 21.38 -22.80 -9.53
N ARG A 2 21.28 -24.08 -9.15
CA ARG A 2 20.30 -25.02 -9.73
C ARG A 2 19.04 -25.04 -8.88
N VAL A 3 17.95 -24.49 -9.41
CA VAL A 3 16.61 -24.54 -8.79
C VAL A 3 16.00 -25.90 -9.12
N THR A 4 15.59 -26.66 -8.10
CA THR A 4 14.91 -27.95 -8.28
C THR A 4 13.52 -27.84 -7.64
N VAL A 5 12.47 -27.77 -8.45
CA VAL A 5 11.07 -27.78 -8.00
C VAL A 5 10.55 -29.21 -8.06
N ARG A 6 10.12 -29.78 -6.93
CA ARG A 6 9.43 -31.07 -6.87
C ARG A 6 7.93 -30.84 -6.74
N VAL A 7 7.19 -31.10 -7.82
CA VAL A 7 5.72 -31.15 -7.82
C VAL A 7 5.30 -32.49 -7.20
N GLY A 8 4.80 -32.45 -5.97
CA GLY A 8 4.19 -33.61 -5.30
C GLY A 8 2.69 -33.55 -5.43
N ALA A 9 2.12 -34.40 -6.29
CA ALA A 9 0.69 -34.63 -6.38
C ALA A 9 0.23 -35.53 -5.22
N ALA A 10 -0.81 -35.11 -4.49
CA ALA A 10 -1.59 -36.00 -3.64
C ALA A 10 -3.06 -35.58 -3.72
N LEU A 11 -3.81 -36.38 -4.47
CA LEU A 11 -5.26 -36.33 -4.61
C LEU A 11 -5.88 -36.96 -3.34
N ALA A 12 -6.66 -36.22 -2.58
CA ALA A 12 -7.50 -36.78 -1.51
C ALA A 12 -8.92 -36.22 -1.65
N LEU A 13 -9.79 -37.07 -2.21
CA LEU A 13 -11.22 -36.89 -2.37
C LEU A 13 -11.92 -37.28 -1.07
N SER A 14 -12.54 -36.32 -0.38
CA SER A 14 -13.41 -36.58 0.77
C SER A 14 -14.69 -35.76 0.65
N LEU A 15 -15.74 -36.40 0.14
CA LEU A 15 -17.13 -35.93 0.23
C LEU A 15 -17.64 -36.10 1.66
N LEU A 16 -18.08 -35.03 2.31
CA LEU A 16 -19.04 -35.10 3.41
C LEU A 16 -20.11 -34.01 3.20
N LEU A 17 -21.31 -34.48 2.91
CA LEU A 17 -22.55 -33.72 2.81
C LEU A 17 -23.06 -33.42 4.22
N GLY A 18 -23.23 -32.15 4.56
CA GLY A 18 -23.87 -31.70 5.79
C GLY A 18 -24.57 -30.36 5.55
N ALA A 19 -25.83 -30.43 5.15
CA ALA A 19 -26.72 -29.29 5.00
C ALA A 19 -27.25 -28.83 6.38
N CYS A 20 -27.32 -27.51 6.60
CA CYS A 20 -28.57 -26.76 6.84
C CYS A 20 -28.31 -25.43 7.56
N ALA A 21 -28.69 -24.35 6.86
CA ALA A 21 -29.37 -23.13 7.30
C ALA A 21 -28.96 -22.40 8.60
N GLY A 22 -28.62 -21.13 8.43
CA GLY A 22 -28.58 -20.14 9.51
C GLY A 22 -28.08 -18.77 9.04
N THR A 23 -28.88 -18.07 8.22
CA THR A 23 -28.65 -16.66 7.89
C THR A 23 -28.84 -15.82 9.15
N ALA A 24 -27.75 -15.48 9.84
CA ALA A 24 -27.79 -14.51 10.93
C ALA A 24 -27.86 -13.09 10.32
N PRO A 25 -28.82 -12.24 10.73
CA PRO A 25 -28.83 -10.85 10.29
C PRO A 25 -27.64 -10.11 10.90
N THR A 26 -26.91 -9.40 10.03
CA THR A 26 -25.90 -8.41 10.39
C THR A 26 -26.55 -7.27 11.16
N SER A 27 -26.40 -7.28 12.49
CA SER A 27 -26.73 -6.15 13.35
C SER A 27 -25.65 -5.08 13.20
N GLN A 28 -25.94 -4.06 12.40
CA GLN A 28 -25.10 -2.85 12.29
C GLN A 28 -25.15 -2.08 13.62
N PRO A 29 -24.02 -1.57 14.16
CA PRO A 29 -24.05 -0.78 15.39
C PRO A 29 -24.61 0.62 15.11
N THR A 30 -25.70 0.96 15.79
CA THR A 30 -26.28 2.30 15.82
C THR A 30 -25.34 3.25 16.59
N PRO A 31 -25.04 4.47 16.10
CA PRO A 31 -24.31 5.47 16.86
C PRO A 31 -25.09 5.87 18.13
N ALA A 32 -24.46 5.74 19.29
CA ALA A 32 -25.04 6.16 20.57
C ALA A 32 -24.93 7.69 20.74
N THR A 33 -26.07 8.34 20.97
CA THR A 33 -26.16 9.72 21.44
C THR A 33 -25.63 9.82 22.88
N PRO A 34 -24.78 10.80 23.25
CA PRO A 34 -24.34 10.97 24.62
C PRO A 34 -25.47 11.57 25.46
N ALA A 35 -25.96 10.83 26.46
CA ALA A 35 -26.81 11.37 27.51
C ALA A 35 -25.96 11.68 28.75
N THR A 36 -25.99 12.95 29.16
CA THR A 36 -25.31 13.51 30.34
C THR A 36 -26.15 13.29 31.62
N ALA A 37 -25.46 13.28 32.76
CA ALA A 37 -25.93 13.41 34.16
C ALA A 37 -26.37 12.10 34.84
N ALA A 38 -26.11 11.83 36.12
CA ALA A 38 -25.51 12.58 37.23
C ALA A 38 -24.90 11.58 38.23
N ALA A 39 -24.02 12.07 39.11
CA ALA A 39 -23.44 11.30 40.20
C ALA A 39 -24.46 11.08 41.34
N ASP A 40 -24.43 9.89 41.96
CA ASP A 40 -24.71 9.69 43.38
C ASP A 40 -24.08 8.37 43.85
N GLY A 41 -23.44 8.40 45.03
CA GLY A 41 -22.53 7.36 45.50
C GLY A 41 -23.12 6.35 46.49
N ALA A 42 -22.45 5.19 46.58
CA ALA A 42 -22.32 4.36 47.78
C ALA A 42 -21.21 3.31 47.55
N PRO A 43 -20.39 2.95 48.56
CA PRO A 43 -19.27 2.03 48.37
C PRO A 43 -19.78 0.58 48.44
N SER A 44 -19.66 -0.17 47.35
CA SER A 44 -19.84 -1.62 47.38
C SER A 44 -18.48 -2.25 47.10
N GLY A 45 -17.89 -2.85 48.14
CA GLY A 45 -16.68 -3.65 48.02
C GLY A 45 -16.96 -4.89 47.19
N ALA A 46 -16.63 -4.84 45.90
CA ALA A 46 -16.60 -6.01 45.04
C ALA A 46 -15.22 -6.69 45.14
N PRO A 47 -15.14 -8.03 45.17
CA PRO A 47 -13.87 -8.73 45.19
C PRO A 47 -13.15 -8.51 43.85
N THR A 48 -11.92 -7.98 43.91
CA THR A 48 -11.03 -7.89 42.74
C THR A 48 -10.70 -9.29 42.26
N THR A 49 -11.40 -9.74 41.23
CA THR A 49 -11.03 -10.96 40.49
C THR A 49 -9.86 -10.60 39.57
N ALA A 50 -8.74 -11.30 39.72
CA ALA A 50 -7.58 -11.13 38.85
C ALA A 50 -7.99 -11.37 37.38
N PRO A 51 -7.54 -10.54 36.42
CA PRO A 51 -7.92 -10.72 35.03
C PRO A 51 -7.40 -12.07 34.54
N ALA A 52 -8.30 -12.88 33.96
CA ALA A 52 -7.94 -14.15 33.34
C ALA A 52 -6.92 -13.92 32.22
N PRO A 53 -5.95 -14.84 32.01
CA PRO A 53 -4.97 -14.70 30.95
C PRO A 53 -5.69 -14.61 29.60
N ALA A 54 -5.39 -13.55 28.84
CA ALA A 54 -6.00 -13.34 27.54
C ALA A 54 -5.57 -14.47 26.59
N THR A 55 -6.55 -15.22 26.08
CA THR A 55 -6.34 -16.21 25.02
C THR A 55 -5.81 -15.49 23.78
N ALA A 56 -4.63 -15.88 23.29
CA ALA A 56 -4.07 -15.33 22.07
C ALA A 56 -4.98 -15.67 20.88
N ILE A 57 -5.61 -14.65 20.31
CA ILE A 57 -6.41 -14.82 19.10
C ILE A 57 -5.45 -14.90 17.92
N THR A 58 -5.27 -16.09 17.36
CA THR A 58 -4.60 -16.25 16.06
C THR A 58 -5.62 -15.96 14.98
N ALA A 59 -5.62 -14.72 14.48
CA ALA A 59 -6.45 -14.33 13.34
C ALA A 59 -5.59 -14.34 12.06
N THR A 60 -6.10 -14.98 11.01
CA THR A 60 -5.49 -14.89 9.67
C THR A 60 -5.83 -13.54 9.06
N PHE A 61 -4.84 -12.66 8.96
CA PHE A 61 -4.95 -11.42 8.18
C PHE A 61 -4.80 -11.76 6.69
N THR A 62 -5.89 -11.65 5.94
CA THR A 62 -5.87 -11.82 4.49
C THR A 62 -5.82 -10.45 3.83
N TYR A 63 -4.71 -10.14 3.17
CA TYR A 63 -4.55 -8.94 2.35
C TYR A 63 -4.70 -9.31 0.88
N LEU A 64 -5.59 -8.60 0.17
CA LEU A 64 -5.67 -8.67 -1.28
C LEU A 64 -4.68 -7.66 -1.85
N ASN A 65 -3.57 -8.13 -2.43
CA ASN A 65 -2.82 -7.33 -3.38
C ASN A 65 -3.52 -7.45 -4.75
N ASN A 66 -3.61 -6.36 -5.51
CA ASN A 66 -4.18 -6.27 -6.86
C ASN A 66 -5.69 -5.90 -6.92
N LEU A 67 -6.02 -4.69 -6.44
CA LEU A 67 -6.96 -3.86 -7.21
C LEU A 67 -6.36 -3.62 -8.60
N ASP A 68 -7.18 -3.34 -9.63
CA ASP A 68 -6.71 -3.09 -11.00
C ASP A 68 -5.45 -2.22 -10.97
N VAL A 69 -4.33 -2.81 -11.41
CA VAL A 69 -3.00 -2.20 -11.27
C VAL A 69 -2.94 -0.87 -12.02
N VAL A 70 -3.77 -0.74 -13.05
CA VAL A 70 -3.83 0.45 -13.89
C VAL A 70 -5.27 0.86 -14.16
N THR A 71 -5.65 2.01 -13.64
CA THR A 71 -6.94 2.66 -13.88
C THR A 71 -6.82 3.86 -14.82
N GLU A 72 -5.64 4.47 -14.91
CA GLU A 72 -5.30 5.62 -15.74
C GLU A 72 -3.83 5.51 -16.22
N TRP A 73 -3.51 6.06 -17.38
CA TRP A 73 -2.17 6.09 -17.97
C TRP A 73 -1.51 7.47 -17.93
N ASP A 74 -2.24 8.51 -17.57
CA ASP A 74 -1.68 9.83 -17.30
C ASP A 74 -1.03 9.89 -15.89
N PRO A 75 0.31 10.01 -15.81
CA PRO A 75 0.99 10.11 -14.51
C PRO A 75 0.62 11.38 -13.72
N ALA A 76 0.03 12.41 -14.35
CA ALA A 76 -0.40 13.63 -13.67
C ALA A 76 -1.70 13.47 -12.86
N THR A 77 -2.51 12.46 -13.17
CA THR A 77 -3.82 12.22 -12.52
C THR A 77 -3.91 10.86 -11.84
N SER A 78 -2.97 9.95 -12.14
CA SER A 78 -2.85 8.64 -11.48
C SER A 78 -2.57 8.74 -9.97
N TYR A 79 -3.11 7.80 -9.18
CA TYR A 79 -3.02 7.81 -7.71
C TYR A 79 -2.86 6.42 -7.04
N SER A 80 -2.76 5.33 -7.80
CA SER A 80 -2.69 3.96 -7.26
C SER A 80 -1.37 3.27 -7.65
N ASN A 81 -1.44 1.97 -8.00
CA ASN A 81 -0.28 1.13 -8.29
C ASN A 81 0.24 1.24 -9.73
N GLU A 82 -0.30 2.16 -10.53
CA GLU A 82 0.08 2.40 -11.93
C GLU A 82 1.58 2.64 -12.08
N VAL A 83 2.20 3.27 -11.07
CA VAL A 83 3.63 3.63 -11.04
C VAL A 83 4.54 2.42 -11.33
N ILE A 84 4.11 1.21 -10.96
CA ILE A 84 4.87 -0.03 -11.24
C ILE A 84 4.99 -0.26 -12.74
N ALA A 85 3.90 -0.06 -13.49
CA ALA A 85 3.91 -0.17 -14.94
C ALA A 85 4.54 1.06 -15.60
N MET A 86 4.19 2.27 -15.12
CA MET A 86 4.63 3.54 -15.69
C MET A 86 6.15 3.73 -15.68
N ASN A 87 6.87 3.19 -14.69
CA ASN A 87 8.34 3.22 -14.66
C ASN A 87 9.01 2.52 -15.86
N ASN A 88 8.28 1.73 -16.65
CA ASN A 88 8.79 1.12 -17.88
C ASN A 88 8.56 1.98 -19.13
N ILE A 89 7.76 3.05 -19.01
CA ILE A 89 7.28 3.88 -20.13
C ILE A 89 7.73 5.33 -19.97
N TYR A 90 7.76 5.82 -18.73
CA TYR A 90 8.16 7.17 -18.35
C TYR A 90 9.48 7.12 -17.57
N GLU A 91 10.28 8.16 -17.74
CA GLU A 91 11.56 8.34 -17.03
C GLU A 91 11.48 9.59 -16.15
N GLN A 92 11.89 9.47 -14.88
CA GLN A 92 11.93 10.57 -13.92
C GLN A 92 13.22 11.40 -14.04
N LEU A 93 13.25 12.60 -13.44
CA LEU A 93 14.49 13.39 -13.33
C LEU A 93 15.56 12.66 -12.50
N THR A 94 15.13 12.07 -11.39
CA THR A 94 15.98 11.31 -10.46
C THR A 94 15.27 10.02 -10.06
N ARG A 95 15.99 9.10 -9.43
CA ARG A 95 15.41 7.89 -8.84
C ARG A 95 15.90 7.69 -7.41
N THR A 96 15.16 6.93 -6.63
CA THR A 96 15.60 6.50 -5.30
C THR A 96 16.31 5.16 -5.38
N ASN A 97 17.51 5.04 -4.82
CA ASN A 97 18.20 3.77 -4.67
C ASN A 97 17.46 2.92 -3.61
N ALA A 98 17.02 1.73 -3.97
CA ALA A 98 16.24 0.86 -3.09
C ALA A 98 17.04 0.30 -1.90
N GLU A 99 18.36 0.21 -2.00
CA GLU A 99 19.24 -0.31 -0.94
C GLU A 99 19.70 0.78 0.02
N THR A 100 20.10 1.94 -0.53
CA THR A 100 20.71 3.03 0.25
C THR A 100 19.72 4.15 0.60
N GLY A 101 18.56 4.20 -0.06
CA GLY A 101 17.58 5.28 0.07
C GLY A 101 18.04 6.62 -0.52
N SER A 102 19.21 6.67 -1.16
CA SER A 102 19.77 7.90 -1.72
C SER A 102 19.11 8.27 -3.04
N THR A 103 19.00 9.58 -3.32
CA THR A 103 18.57 10.09 -4.62
C THR A 103 19.71 9.98 -5.63
N GLU A 104 19.47 9.33 -6.77
CA GLU A 104 20.43 9.10 -7.83
C GLU A 104 20.02 9.79 -9.14
N PRO A 105 21.01 10.13 -10.00
CA PRO A 105 20.76 10.60 -11.36
C PRO A 105 19.93 9.63 -12.18
N LEU A 106 19.00 10.19 -12.97
CA LEU A 106 18.25 9.46 -13.99
C LEU A 106 18.20 10.28 -15.29
N LEU A 107 17.12 11.00 -15.62
CA LEU A 107 17.12 11.93 -16.76
C LEU A 107 17.97 13.17 -16.48
N ALA A 108 17.97 13.67 -15.24
CA ALA A 108 18.90 14.67 -14.78
C ALA A 108 20.23 14.02 -14.37
N THR A 109 21.33 14.45 -14.97
CA THR A 109 22.68 13.94 -14.69
C THR A 109 23.27 14.53 -13.41
N SER A 110 22.82 15.73 -13.04
CA SER A 110 23.22 16.44 -11.82
C SER A 110 22.20 17.53 -11.49
N TRP A 111 22.21 18.02 -10.25
CA TRP A 111 21.40 19.16 -9.85
C TRP A 111 22.09 19.93 -8.72
N GLU A 112 21.70 21.18 -8.59
CA GLU A 112 22.12 22.07 -7.52
C GLU A 112 20.91 22.78 -6.92
N THR A 113 21.04 23.21 -5.67
CA THR A 113 20.00 23.94 -4.94
C THR A 113 20.53 25.30 -4.50
N SER A 114 19.68 26.32 -4.51
CA SER A 114 20.00 27.63 -3.97
C SER A 114 20.22 27.58 -2.47
N ALA A 115 20.87 28.60 -1.91
CA ALA A 115 21.16 28.67 -0.48
C ALA A 115 19.89 28.66 0.42
N ASP A 116 18.75 29.12 -0.11
CA ASP A 116 17.45 29.10 0.56
C ASP A 116 16.65 27.80 0.30
N GLY A 117 17.13 26.91 -0.57
CA GLY A 117 16.48 25.66 -0.92
C GLY A 117 15.24 25.79 -1.82
N LEU A 118 14.90 27.00 -2.28
CA LEU A 118 13.68 27.28 -3.03
C LEU A 118 13.86 27.17 -4.55
N THR A 119 15.11 27.18 -5.03
CA THR A 119 15.45 27.03 -6.45
C THR A 119 16.27 25.77 -6.65
N TRP A 120 15.85 24.96 -7.61
CA TRP A 120 16.55 23.74 -8.02
C TRP A 120 16.87 23.82 -9.49
N THR A 121 18.14 23.64 -9.85
CA THR A 121 18.60 23.62 -11.24
C THR A 121 19.03 22.21 -11.57
N PHE A 122 18.37 21.59 -12.55
CA PHE A 122 18.68 20.25 -13.04
C PHE A 122 19.42 20.33 -14.38
N LYS A 123 20.52 19.59 -14.51
CA LYS A 123 21.18 19.38 -15.80
C LYS A 123 20.63 18.10 -16.43
N LEU A 124 19.95 18.22 -17.56
CA LEU A 124 19.39 17.08 -18.29
C LEU A 124 20.46 16.36 -19.12
N ARG A 125 20.23 15.07 -19.38
CA ARG A 125 21.01 14.30 -20.34
C ARG A 125 20.79 14.84 -21.76
N ASP A 126 21.88 14.96 -22.52
CA ASP A 126 21.81 15.44 -23.90
C ASP A 126 21.29 14.36 -24.87
N GLY A 127 20.59 14.79 -25.91
CA GLY A 127 20.18 13.93 -27.04
C GLY A 127 19.06 12.94 -26.72
N VAL A 128 18.33 13.13 -25.61
CA VAL A 128 17.17 12.30 -25.28
C VAL A 128 15.98 12.70 -26.15
N THR A 129 15.22 11.71 -26.61
CA THR A 129 14.00 11.90 -27.41
C THR A 129 12.84 11.15 -26.80
N PHE A 130 11.63 11.68 -26.97
CA PHE A 130 10.42 10.91 -26.74
C PHE A 130 10.29 9.77 -27.76
N SER A 131 9.38 8.83 -27.49
CA SER A 131 9.11 7.69 -28.38
C SER A 131 8.65 8.07 -29.79
N ASN A 132 8.15 9.29 -29.98
CA ASN A 132 7.78 9.85 -31.28
C ASN A 132 8.94 10.57 -32.01
N GLY A 133 10.14 10.61 -31.42
CA GLY A 133 11.33 11.24 -31.98
C GLY A 133 11.50 12.72 -31.65
N ASN A 134 10.54 13.37 -31.00
CA ASN A 134 10.69 14.76 -30.57
C ASN A 134 11.77 14.87 -29.47
N PRO A 135 12.54 15.97 -29.44
CA PRO A 135 13.49 16.21 -28.35
C PRO A 135 12.81 16.22 -26.98
N ALA A 136 13.41 15.54 -26.01
CA ALA A 136 13.04 15.59 -24.61
C ALA A 136 13.98 16.54 -23.87
N ASP A 137 13.69 17.84 -23.95
CA ASP A 137 14.46 18.92 -23.33
C ASP A 137 13.62 19.72 -22.32
N ALA A 138 14.23 20.76 -21.72
CA ALA A 138 13.57 21.58 -20.70
C ALA A 138 12.37 22.40 -21.19
N LYS A 139 12.13 22.48 -22.51
CA LYS A 139 10.99 23.18 -23.12
C LYS A 139 9.88 22.24 -23.54
N ALA A 140 10.07 20.93 -23.44
CA ALA A 140 9.04 19.95 -23.75
C ALA A 140 7.81 20.18 -22.86
N ALA A 141 6.63 20.19 -23.49
CA ALA A 141 5.31 20.37 -22.88
C ALA A 141 4.33 19.33 -23.44
#